data_AF-A0A250AZM6-F1
#
_entry.id   AF-A0A250AZM6-F1
#
_cell.length_a   1.000
_cell.length_b   1.000
_cell.length_c   1.000
_cell.angle_alpha   90.00
_cell.angle_beta   90.00
_cell.angle_gamma   90.00
#
_symmetry.space_group_name_H-M   'P 1'
#
loop_
_entity.id
_entity.type
_entity.pdbx_description
1 polymer ?
#
loop_
_entity_poly.entity_id
_entity_poly.type
_entity_poly.pdbx_seq_one_letter_code
_entity_poly.pdbx_strand_id
1 'polypeptide(L)'
;MNNQLMMLLAVRLCCADVSCGFIPIAPVLGNREALIQQRLFWHQEWLNRLGRNMLQGISTPDIFPHLITQAVELTCADIISDAIAVAPVLYDRDTKITESVTTYFSWLQVCAADYAEESEPTVGEEDIHSR
;
A
#
# COMPACT_ATOMS: atom_id res chain seq x y z
N MET A 1 6.64 13.97 4.26
CA MET A 1 6.56 12.61 3.65
C MET A 1 7.56 12.52 2.52
N ASN A 2 8.09 11.33 2.25
CA ASN A 2 9.03 11.15 1.14
C ASN A 2 8.28 11.23 -0.21
N ASN A 3 8.36 12.39 -0.88
CA ASN A 3 7.69 12.63 -2.16
C ASN A 3 8.11 11.63 -3.26
N GLN A 4 9.35 11.14 -3.21
CA GLN A 4 9.84 10.14 -4.17
C GLN A 4 9.18 8.79 -3.93
N LEU A 5 9.01 8.38 -2.66
CA LEU A 5 8.28 7.16 -2.33
C LEU A 5 6.83 7.24 -2.80
N MET A 6 6.13 8.33 -2.53
CA MET A 6 4.73 8.49 -2.96
C MET A 6 4.60 8.46 -4.48
N MET A 7 5.55 9.06 -5.21
CA MET A 7 5.57 8.95 -6.67
C MET A 7 5.82 7.51 -7.12
N LEU A 8 6.76 6.79 -6.52
CA LEU A 8 7.04 5.39 -6.84
C LEU A 8 5.78 4.51 -6.66
N LEU A 9 5.08 4.67 -5.54
CA LEU A 9 3.85 3.92 -5.25
C LEU A 9 2.70 4.32 -6.18
N ALA A 10 2.59 5.60 -6.54
CA ALA A 10 1.62 6.06 -7.54
C ALA A 10 1.88 5.44 -8.92
N VAL A 11 3.16 5.31 -9.31
CA VAL A 11 3.55 4.60 -10.54
C VAL A 11 3.13 3.13 -10.46
N ARG A 12 3.36 2.44 -9.34
CA ARG A 12 2.96 1.03 -9.16
C ARG A 12 1.46 0.82 -9.35
N LEU A 13 0.63 1.64 -8.72
CA LEU A 13 -0.83 1.57 -8.88
C LEU A 13 -1.28 1.90 -10.31
N CYS A 14 -0.65 2.89 -10.95
CA CYS A 14 -0.94 3.22 -12.33
C CYS A 14 -0.53 2.08 -13.29
N CYS A 15 0.57 1.38 -13.01
CA CYS A 15 0.94 0.17 -13.75
C CYS A 15 -0.12 -0.92 -13.59
N ALA A 16 -0.68 -1.11 -12.40
CA ALA A 16 -1.78 -2.05 -12.19
C ALA A 16 -3.04 -1.65 -12.99
N ASP A 17 -3.40 -0.37 -13.01
CA ASP A 17 -4.51 0.18 -13.81
C ASP A 17 -4.33 -0.04 -15.32
N VAL A 18 -3.10 0.11 -15.81
CA VAL A 18 -2.77 -0.21 -17.21
C VAL A 18 -2.86 -1.71 -17.46
N SER A 19 -2.38 -2.53 -16.52
CA SER A 19 -2.28 -3.99 -16.69
C SER A 19 -3.63 -4.69 -16.65
N CYS A 20 -4.55 -4.25 -15.79
CA CYS A 20 -5.91 -4.78 -15.73
C CYS A 20 -6.82 -4.23 -16.84
N GLY A 21 -6.38 -3.21 -17.59
CA GLY A 21 -7.14 -2.61 -18.67
C GLY A 21 -8.11 -1.50 -18.24
N PHE A 22 -8.05 -1.04 -16.98
CA PHE A 22 -8.75 0.18 -16.55
C PHE A 22 -8.29 1.39 -17.36
N ILE A 23 -6.99 1.49 -17.64
CA ILE A 23 -6.48 2.35 -18.71
C ILE A 23 -6.31 1.48 -19.96
N PRO A 24 -7.18 1.64 -20.99
CA PRO A 24 -7.13 0.79 -22.17
C PRO A 24 -5.83 0.99 -22.96
N ILE A 25 -5.37 -0.08 -23.61
CA ILE A 25 -4.19 -0.05 -24.50
C ILE A 25 -4.42 0.86 -25.71
N ALA A 26 -5.64 0.88 -26.23
CA ALA A 26 -6.05 1.70 -27.37
C ALA A 26 -7.38 2.40 -27.06
N PRO A 27 -7.36 3.52 -26.30
CA PRO A 27 -8.57 4.31 -26.10
C PRO A 27 -9.08 4.84 -27.43
N VAL A 28 -10.41 4.91 -27.58
CA VAL A 28 -11.08 5.39 -28.82
C VAL A 28 -10.62 6.79 -29.22
N LEU A 29 -10.34 7.65 -28.24
CA LEU A 29 -9.90 9.03 -28.47
C LEU A 29 -8.39 9.18 -28.64
N GLY A 30 -7.61 8.09 -28.61
CA GLY A 30 -6.15 8.15 -28.73
C GLY A 30 -5.45 8.92 -27.60
N ASN A 31 -6.11 9.07 -26.44
CA ASN A 31 -5.69 9.92 -25.33
C ASN A 31 -5.04 9.14 -24.18
N ARG A 32 -4.34 8.04 -24.48
CA ARG A 32 -3.84 7.10 -23.46
C ARG A 32 -2.86 7.76 -22.49
N GLU A 33 -1.94 8.56 -23.01
CA GLU A 33 -0.93 9.27 -22.22
C GLU A 33 -1.58 10.24 -21.24
N ALA A 34 -2.64 10.94 -21.67
CA ALA A 34 -3.41 11.83 -20.81
C ALA A 34 -4.14 11.07 -19.69
N LEU A 35 -4.71 9.89 -19.99
CA LEU A 35 -5.33 9.03 -18.98
C LEU A 35 -4.29 8.54 -17.95
N ILE A 36 -3.10 8.13 -18.40
CA ILE A 36 -1.99 7.74 -17.51
C ILE A 36 -1.57 8.92 -16.62
N GLN A 37 -1.40 10.11 -17.19
CA GLN A 37 -1.02 11.31 -16.42
C GLN A 37 -2.07 11.68 -15.38
N GLN A 38 -3.35 11.70 -15.77
CA GLN A 38 -4.45 11.99 -14.87
C GLN A 38 -4.50 10.98 -13.71
N ARG A 39 -4.35 9.69 -14.03
CA ARG A 39 -4.41 8.64 -13.03
C ARG A 39 -3.20 8.64 -12.09
N LEU A 40 -2.02 8.92 -12.62
CA LEU A 40 -0.79 9.08 -11.83
C LEU A 40 -0.92 10.26 -10.85
N PHE A 41 -1.44 11.40 -11.31
CA PHE A 41 -1.67 12.57 -10.46
C PHE A 41 -2.67 12.25 -9.34
N TRP A 42 -3.78 11.59 -9.68
CA TRP A 42 -4.77 11.17 -8.70
C TRP A 42 -4.15 10.26 -7.63
N HIS A 43 -3.43 9.20 -8.03
CA HIS A 43 -2.77 8.28 -7.11
C HIS A 43 -1.77 8.99 -6.20
N GLN A 44 -0.95 9.89 -6.77
CA GLN A 44 0.04 10.63 -6.01
C GLN A 44 -0.62 11.55 -4.97
N GLU A 45 -1.65 12.31 -5.35
CA GLU A 45 -2.36 13.20 -4.42
C GLU A 45 -3.05 12.40 -3.32
N TRP A 46 -3.71 11.30 -3.69
CA TRP A 46 -4.37 10.40 -2.76
C TRP A 46 -3.40 9.75 -1.77
N LEU A 47 -2.28 9.17 -2.24
CA LEU A 47 -1.24 8.58 -1.37
C LEU A 47 -0.65 9.62 -0.41
N ASN A 48 -0.45 10.85 -0.86
CA ASN A 48 0.02 11.93 0.02
C ASN A 48 -0.99 12.28 1.12
N ARG A 49 -2.30 12.27 0.83
CA ARG A 49 -3.34 12.44 1.84
C ARG A 49 -3.39 11.25 2.79
N LEU A 50 -3.43 10.03 2.24
CA LEU A 50 -3.52 8.80 3.01
C LEU A 50 -2.34 8.63 3.96
N GLY A 51 -1.11 8.78 3.46
CA GLY A 51 0.08 8.62 4.29
C GLY A 51 0.18 9.66 5.40
N ARG A 52 -0.29 10.89 5.19
CA ARG A 52 -0.37 11.90 6.26
C ARG A 52 -1.33 11.47 7.37
N ASN A 53 -2.46 10.86 7.02
CA ASN A 53 -3.43 10.37 7.99
C ASN A 53 -2.89 9.13 8.73
N MET A 54 -2.26 8.19 8.01
CA MET A 54 -1.70 6.98 8.59
C MET A 54 -0.53 7.29 9.53
N LEU A 55 0.38 8.20 9.17
CA LEU A 55 1.51 8.60 10.01
C LEU A 55 1.11 9.17 11.38
N GLN A 56 -0.10 9.72 11.52
CA GLN A 56 -0.59 10.21 12.81
C GLN A 56 -0.94 9.07 13.79
N GLY A 57 -1.19 7.86 13.29
CA GLY A 57 -1.61 6.71 14.09
C GLY A 57 -0.53 5.64 14.29
N ILE A 58 0.71 5.89 13.86
CA ILE A 58 1.78 4.88 13.87
C ILE A 58 2.73 5.13 15.05
N SER A 59 2.90 4.10 15.89
CA SER A 59 3.85 4.12 17.01
C SER A 59 5.32 4.11 16.56
N THR A 60 5.61 3.57 15.37
CA THR A 60 6.96 3.40 14.81
C THR A 60 7.08 3.97 13.39
N PRO A 61 7.36 5.28 13.25
CA PRO A 61 7.42 5.95 11.95
C PRO A 61 8.45 5.35 10.96
N ASP A 62 9.49 4.69 11.47
CA ASP A 62 10.60 4.14 10.67
C ASP A 62 10.18 2.97 9.78
N ILE A 63 9.19 2.17 10.20
CA ILE A 63 8.71 1.02 9.41
C ILE A 63 7.63 1.41 8.40
N PHE A 64 7.05 2.61 8.53
CA PHE A 64 5.97 3.08 7.65
C PHE A 64 6.29 2.94 6.16
N PRO A 65 7.47 3.38 5.65
CA PRO A 65 7.81 3.24 4.23
C PRO A 65 7.74 1.80 3.71
N HIS A 66 8.11 0.83 4.55
CA HIS A 66 8.09 -0.58 4.18
C HIS A 66 6.67 -1.11 4.12
N LEU A 67 5.89 -0.88 5.19
CA LEU A 67 4.51 -1.36 5.30
C LEU A 67 3.60 -0.77 4.23
N ILE A 68 3.72 0.53 3.94
CA ILE A 68 2.89 1.17 2.90
C ILE A 68 3.25 0.66 1.50
N THR A 69 4.54 0.36 1.26
CA THR A 69 4.97 -0.24 -0.01
C THR A 69 4.34 -1.61 -0.19
N GLN A 70 4.41 -2.47 0.83
CA GLN A 70 3.82 -3.81 0.78
C GLN A 70 2.30 -3.78 0.63
N ALA A 71 1.61 -2.89 1.36
CA ALA A 71 0.16 -2.73 1.24
C ALA A 71 -0.26 -2.29 -0.17
N VAL A 72 0.51 -1.40 -0.80
CA VAL A 72 0.29 -1.00 -2.19
C VAL A 72 0.55 -2.16 -3.16
N GLU A 73 1.60 -2.95 -2.97
CA GLU A 73 1.89 -4.11 -3.84
C GLU A 73 0.77 -5.17 -3.74
N LEU A 74 0.26 -5.46 -2.54
CA LEU A 74 -0.89 -6.36 -2.36
C LEU A 74 -2.15 -5.81 -3.05
N THR A 75 -2.40 -4.50 -2.94
CA THR A 75 -3.53 -3.87 -3.63
C THR A 75 -3.35 -3.89 -5.16
N CYS A 76 -2.12 -3.74 -5.67
CA CYS A 76 -1.84 -3.92 -7.10
C CYS A 76 -2.18 -5.35 -7.54
N ALA A 77 -1.87 -6.36 -6.72
CA ALA A 77 -2.23 -7.74 -7.01
C ALA A 77 -3.76 -7.93 -7.08
N ASP A 78 -4.52 -7.29 -6.19
CA ASP A 78 -5.99 -7.31 -6.24
C ASP A 78 -6.56 -6.64 -7.49
N ILE A 79 -5.96 -5.53 -7.93
CA ILE A 79 -6.32 -4.86 -9.18
C ILE A 79 -6.05 -5.77 -10.39
N ILE A 80 -4.88 -6.41 -10.44
CA ILE A 80 -4.46 -7.23 -11.58
C ILE A 80 -5.23 -8.54 -11.64
N SER A 81 -5.59 -9.11 -10.49
CA SER A 81 -6.37 -10.35 -10.38
C SER A 81 -7.89 -10.14 -10.49
N ASP A 82 -8.34 -8.90 -10.73
CA ASP A 82 -9.76 -8.51 -10.86
C ASP A 82 -10.57 -8.64 -9.54
N ALA A 83 -9.90 -8.86 -8.39
CA ALA A 83 -10.52 -8.73 -7.08
C ALA A 83 -10.99 -7.28 -6.83
N ILE A 84 -10.24 -6.30 -7.34
CA ILE A 84 -10.71 -4.94 -7.57
C ILE A 84 -11.01 -4.80 -9.07
N ALA A 85 -12.29 -4.97 -9.39
CA ALA A 85 -12.80 -5.01 -10.75
C ALA A 85 -12.51 -3.72 -11.52
N VAL A 86 -12.32 -3.88 -12.83
CA VAL A 86 -12.12 -2.76 -13.76
C VAL A 86 -13.36 -1.88 -13.87
N ALA A 87 -14.53 -2.50 -14.00
CA ALA A 87 -15.83 -1.83 -14.12
C ALA A 87 -16.80 -2.34 -13.05
N PRO A 88 -16.58 -1.97 -11.78
CA PRO A 88 -17.41 -2.45 -10.68
C PRO A 88 -18.82 -1.88 -10.78
N VAL A 89 -19.82 -2.73 -10.54
CA VAL A 89 -21.24 -2.31 -10.48
C VAL A 89 -21.64 -1.95 -9.05
N LEU A 90 -21.03 -2.61 -8.06
CA LEU A 90 -21.48 -2.58 -6.67
C LEU A 90 -20.69 -1.63 -5.78
N TYR A 91 -19.59 -1.08 -6.26
CA TYR A 91 -18.72 -0.20 -5.47
C TYR A 91 -18.00 0.82 -6.35
N ASP A 92 -17.56 1.91 -5.73
CA ASP A 92 -16.61 2.84 -6.31
C ASP A 92 -15.19 2.26 -6.23
N ARG A 93 -14.50 2.21 -7.37
CA ARG A 93 -13.19 1.56 -7.47
C ARG A 93 -12.12 2.24 -6.62
N ASP A 94 -12.14 3.57 -6.60
CA ASP A 94 -11.16 4.39 -5.88
C ASP A 94 -11.31 4.24 -4.36
N THR A 95 -12.57 4.16 -3.91
CA THR A 95 -12.91 3.79 -2.54
C THR A 95 -12.40 2.40 -2.22
N LYS A 96 -12.58 1.42 -3.12
CA LYS A 96 -12.12 0.04 -2.88
C LYS A 96 -10.60 -0.09 -2.81
N ILE A 97 -9.87 0.66 -3.63
CA ILE A 97 -8.41 0.79 -3.53
C ILE A 97 -8.01 1.36 -2.17
N THR A 98 -8.74 2.38 -1.69
CA THR A 98 -8.49 2.99 -0.38
C THR A 98 -8.70 2.00 0.77
N GLU A 99 -9.81 1.27 0.74
CA GLU A 99 -10.11 0.22 1.71
C GLU A 99 -9.01 -0.84 1.73
N SER A 100 -8.58 -1.31 0.55
CA SER A 100 -7.62 -2.41 0.42
C SER A 100 -6.23 -2.00 0.93
N VAL A 101 -5.72 -0.83 0.52
CA VAL A 101 -4.43 -0.33 1.06
C VAL A 101 -4.49 -0.15 2.57
N THR A 102 -5.58 0.42 3.10
CA THR A 102 -5.72 0.64 4.54
C THR A 102 -5.80 -0.68 5.31
N THR A 103 -6.53 -1.65 4.77
CA THR A 103 -6.70 -2.98 5.36
C THR A 103 -5.38 -3.74 5.40
N TYR A 104 -4.68 -3.86 4.25
CA TYR A 104 -3.39 -4.53 4.19
C TYR A 104 -2.34 -3.84 5.06
N PHE A 105 -2.32 -2.50 5.06
CA PHE A 105 -1.42 -1.76 5.93
C PHE A 105 -1.65 -2.12 7.41
N SER A 106 -2.91 -2.16 7.85
CA SER A 106 -3.28 -2.50 9.23
C SER A 106 -2.89 -3.93 9.59
N TRP A 107 -3.10 -4.90 8.70
CA TRP A 107 -2.67 -6.29 8.90
C TRP A 107 -1.16 -6.41 9.02
N LEU A 108 -0.41 -5.75 8.13
CA LEU A 108 1.05 -5.77 8.14
C LEU A 108 1.63 -5.10 9.39
N GLN A 109 0.96 -4.08 9.93
CA GLN A 109 1.34 -3.49 11.22
C GLN A 109 1.22 -4.48 12.37
N VAL A 110 0.12 -5.23 12.44
CA VAL A 110 -0.09 -6.26 13.47
C VAL A 110 1.00 -7.33 13.35
N CYS A 111 1.24 -7.86 12.14
CA CYS A 111 2.30 -8.84 11.93
C CYS A 111 3.68 -8.31 12.34
N ALA A 112 4.00 -7.05 12.03
CA ALA A 112 5.29 -6.47 12.39
C ALA A 112 5.47 -6.28 13.91
N ALA A 113 4.38 -6.08 14.66
CA ALA A 113 4.41 -6.02 16.12
C ALA A 113 4.67 -7.41 16.73
N ASP A 114 4.00 -8.45 16.23
CA ASP A 114 4.16 -9.83 16.72
C ASP A 114 5.62 -10.32 16.59
N TYR A 115 6.29 -10.00 15.47
CA TYR A 115 7.72 -10.33 15.29
C TYR A 115 8.66 -9.58 16.24
N ALA A 116 8.28 -8.38 16.69
CA ALA A 116 9.09 -7.62 17.64
C ALA A 116 9.01 -8.24 19.04
N GLU A 117 7.84 -8.71 19.45
CA GLU A 117 7.61 -9.33 20.77
C GLU A 117 8.27 -10.72 20.90
N GLU A 118 8.31 -11.52 19.83
CA GLU A 118 9.01 -12.83 19.85
C GLU A 118 10.54 -12.72 19.92
N SER A 119 11.11 -11.53 19.72
CA SER A 119 12.55 -11.31 19.68
C SER A 119 13.18 -10.87 21.01
N GLU A 120 12.40 -10.72 22.09
CA GLU A 120 12.97 -10.51 23.42
C GLU A 120 13.64 -11.81 23.93
N PRO A 121 14.97 -11.82 24.16
CA PRO A 121 15.60 -12.98 24.78
C PRO A 121 15.10 -13.07 26.22
N THR A 122 14.47 -14.19 26.56
CA THR A 122 14.34 -14.63 27.94
C THR A 122 15.75 -14.74 28.50
N VAL A 123 16.19 -13.72 29.23
CA VAL A 123 17.40 -13.78 30.05
C VAL A 123 17.12 -14.83 31.11
N GLY A 124 17.54 -16.06 30.81
CA GLY A 124 17.57 -17.13 31.77
C GLY A 124 18.39 -16.67 32.98
N GLU A 125 17.77 -16.75 34.14
CA GLU A 125 18.44 -16.63 35.43
C GLU A 125 19.62 -17.61 35.45
N GLU A 126 20.84 -17.11 35.25
CA GLU A 126 22.05 -17.85 35.62
C GLU A 126 22.15 -17.83 37.15
N ASP A 127 21.55 -18.85 37.72
CA ASP A 127 21.76 -19.34 39.07
C ASP A 127 23.26 -19.73 39.21
N ILE A 128 24.11 -18.78 39.59
CA ILE A 128 25.49 -19.09 40.05
C ILE A 128 25.46 -19.18 41.57
N HIS A 129 24.87 -20.26 42.05
CA HIS A 129 25.30 -20.91 43.29
C HIS A 129 26.45 -21.86 42.94
N SER A 130 27.69 -21.49 43.23
CA SER A 130 28.75 -22.44 43.61
C SER A 130 30.02 -21.75 44.09
N ARG A 131 30.16 -21.78 45.42
CA ARG A 131 31.35 -22.06 46.25
C ARG A 131 32.64 -21.27 46.03
#